data_AF-A0AAW0R9A9-F1
#
_entry.id   AF-A0AAW0R9A9-F1
#
_cell.length_a   1.000
_cell.length_b   1.000
_cell.length_c   1.000
_cell.angle_alpha   90.00
_cell.angle_beta   90.00
_cell.angle_gamma   90.00
#
_symmetry.space_group_name_H-M   'P 1'
#
loop_
_entity.id
_entity.type
_entity.pdbx_description
1 polymer ?
#
loop_
_entity_poly.entity_id
_entity_poly.type
_entity_poly.pdbx_seq_one_letter_code
_entity_poly.pdbx_strand_id
1 'polypeptide(L)'
;MTRINFFALLCFFFSVLVSADHQNYCKDLVLVPSSKSSDRIFLTAQCLGMYGNTTTFQCSYLDLNACYALGATDKKYHPQRRGNGMDYDHVWACRLTYSSNDHKKKLKASDMECTKPGELGGTYTADFSNVIGADIGFLTCFGRAGFLCPEPGEHSPY
;
A
#
# COMPACT_ATOMS: atom_id res chain seq x y z
N MET A 1 15.08 -44.65 -51.13
CA MET A 1 13.72 -44.06 -51.17
C MET A 1 13.14 -44.33 -49.79
N THR A 2 12.93 -43.38 -48.86
CA THR A 2 12.25 -42.07 -48.93
C THR A 2 12.78 -41.14 -47.80
N ARG A 3 12.45 -39.85 -47.88
CA ARG A 3 13.12 -38.68 -47.27
C ARG A 3 12.76 -38.34 -45.79
N ILE A 4 13.74 -37.72 -45.13
CA ILE A 4 13.78 -36.68 -44.06
C ILE A 4 12.45 -36.07 -43.58
N ASN A 5 12.28 -35.93 -42.24
CA ASN A 5 11.98 -34.62 -41.62
C ASN A 5 12.47 -34.49 -40.18
N PHE A 6 13.27 -33.44 -39.99
CA PHE A 6 14.05 -33.05 -38.83
C PHE A 6 13.45 -31.73 -38.32
N PHE A 7 12.28 -31.78 -37.68
CA PHE A 7 11.55 -30.63 -37.12
C PHE A 7 10.53 -31.22 -36.13
N ALA A 8 10.81 -31.35 -34.84
CA ALA A 8 10.52 -30.29 -33.89
C ALA A 8 11.30 -30.51 -32.57
N LEU A 9 12.61 -30.29 -32.63
CA LEU A 9 13.28 -29.55 -31.57
C LEU A 9 12.82 -28.10 -31.74
N LEU A 10 12.01 -27.55 -30.83
CA LEU A 10 11.82 -26.11 -30.52
C LEU A 10 10.43 -25.91 -29.90
N CYS A 11 10.44 -25.80 -28.56
CA CYS A 11 9.44 -25.22 -27.65
C CYS A 11 9.60 -25.94 -26.29
N PHE A 12 10.79 -26.12 -25.70
CA PHE A 12 11.57 -25.04 -25.07
C PHE A 12 10.94 -23.66 -25.23
N PHE A 13 9.88 -23.37 -24.49
CA PHE A 13 9.67 -22.04 -23.94
C PHE A 13 8.77 -22.18 -22.72
N PHE A 14 9.42 -22.19 -21.55
CA PHE A 14 8.92 -21.51 -20.36
C PHE A 14 7.42 -21.70 -20.06
N SER A 15 7.00 -22.92 -19.73
CA SER A 15 5.96 -23.08 -18.71
C SER A 15 6.59 -22.81 -17.34
N VAL A 16 7.20 -21.63 -17.18
CA VAL A 16 7.29 -21.05 -15.85
C VAL A 16 5.84 -20.84 -15.50
N LEU A 17 5.35 -21.67 -14.58
CA LEU A 17 4.32 -21.23 -13.66
C LEU A 17 4.83 -19.91 -13.07
N VAL A 18 4.60 -18.80 -13.77
CA VAL A 18 4.60 -17.48 -13.17
C VAL A 18 3.36 -17.56 -12.31
N SER A 19 3.56 -18.02 -11.08
CA SER A 19 2.60 -17.90 -10.01
C SER A 19 2.06 -16.47 -10.11
N ALA A 20 0.78 -16.35 -10.44
CA ALA A 20 0.06 -15.12 -10.72
C ALA A 20 -0.07 -14.19 -9.48
N ASP A 21 0.82 -14.35 -8.51
CA ASP A 21 0.84 -13.60 -7.24
C ASP A 21 1.94 -12.52 -7.23
N HIS A 22 2.66 -12.32 -8.34
CA HIS A 22 3.71 -11.31 -8.45
C HIS A 22 3.21 -9.87 -8.71
N GLN A 23 1.91 -9.63 -8.90
CA GLN A 23 1.42 -8.33 -9.35
C GLN A 23 1.10 -7.32 -8.24
N ASN A 24 1.16 -7.74 -6.96
CA ASN A 24 0.64 -6.91 -5.86
C ASN A 24 1.65 -6.81 -4.73
N TYR A 25 2.86 -6.35 -5.04
CA TYR A 25 3.91 -6.20 -4.04
C TYR A 25 4.32 -4.73 -3.90
N CYS A 26 4.25 -4.21 -2.68
CA CYS A 26 4.79 -2.90 -2.34
C CYS A 26 5.94 -3.01 -1.32
N LYS A 27 6.92 -2.12 -1.46
CA LYS A 27 8.05 -1.95 -0.54
C LYS A 27 8.16 -0.49 -0.10
N ASP A 28 9.02 -0.27 0.90
CA ASP A 28 9.37 1.07 1.39
C ASP A 28 8.14 1.87 1.83
N LEU A 29 7.27 1.24 2.64
CA LEU A 29 6.09 1.89 3.19
C LEU A 29 6.48 2.98 4.17
N VAL A 30 5.94 4.18 3.99
CA VAL A 30 6.18 5.34 4.86
C VAL A 30 4.88 6.08 5.11
N LEU A 31 4.70 6.59 6.33
CA LEU A 31 3.62 7.53 6.65
C LEU A 31 4.13 8.95 6.45
N VAL A 32 3.40 9.73 5.66
CA VAL A 32 3.73 11.11 5.34
C VAL A 32 2.58 12.00 5.79
N PRO A 33 2.77 12.86 6.81
CA PRO A 33 1.78 13.86 7.15
C PRO A 33 1.69 14.91 6.03
N SER A 34 0.50 15.46 5.79
CA SER A 34 0.33 16.57 4.87
C SER A 34 0.96 17.85 5.44
N SER A 35 1.71 18.58 4.60
CA SER A 35 2.19 19.93 4.84
C SER A 35 1.11 21.00 4.72
N LYS A 36 0.04 20.76 3.93
CA LYS A 36 -1.07 21.69 3.69
C LYS A 36 -2.23 21.54 4.67
N SER A 37 -2.42 20.34 5.21
CA SER A 37 -3.58 19.99 6.02
C SER A 37 -3.14 19.14 7.20
N SER A 38 -3.08 19.71 8.39
CA SER A 38 -2.49 19.04 9.55
C SER A 38 -3.22 17.75 9.98
N ASP A 39 -4.44 17.53 9.47
CA ASP A 39 -5.36 16.41 9.72
C ASP A 39 -5.21 15.22 8.76
N ARG A 40 -4.29 15.26 7.78
CA ARG A 40 -4.15 14.20 6.77
C ARG A 40 -2.84 13.44 6.89
N ILE A 41 -2.96 12.11 6.86
CA ILE A 41 -1.81 11.21 6.70
C ILE A 41 -1.96 10.43 5.40
N PHE A 42 -0.89 10.43 4.63
CA PHE A 42 -0.75 9.59 3.47
C PHE A 42 0.12 8.39 3.79
N LEU A 43 -0.29 7.22 3.32
CA LEU A 43 0.59 6.07 3.22
C LEU A 43 1.24 6.12 1.84
N THR A 44 2.58 6.12 1.79
CA THR A 44 3.34 6.05 0.54
C THR A 44 4.08 4.73 0.47
N ALA A 45 4.24 4.20 -0.75
CA ALA A 45 5.01 2.98 -0.99
C ALA A 45 5.49 2.93 -2.45
N GLN A 46 6.51 2.12 -2.72
CA GLN A 46 6.85 1.71 -4.08
C GLN A 46 6.14 0.40 -4.40
N CYS A 47 5.20 0.44 -5.33
CA CYS A 47 4.38 -0.70 -5.72
C CYS A 47 4.76 -1.19 -7.11
N LEU A 48 4.85 -2.51 -7.27
CA LEU A 48 5.16 -3.13 -8.55
C LEU A 48 3.92 -3.07 -9.45
N GLY A 49 4.08 -2.52 -10.65
CA GLY A 49 3.02 -2.43 -11.65
C GLY A 49 3.52 -2.79 -13.05
N MET A 50 2.59 -3.08 -13.95
CA MET A 50 2.87 -3.29 -15.37
C MET A 50 2.52 -2.03 -16.17
N TYR A 51 3.50 -1.54 -16.94
CA TYR A 51 3.36 -0.36 -17.79
C TYR A 51 3.72 -0.75 -19.22
N GLY A 52 2.71 -1.08 -20.01
CA GLY A 52 2.91 -1.74 -21.30
C GLY A 52 3.51 -3.13 -21.08
N ASN A 53 4.72 -3.37 -21.63
CA ASN A 53 5.39 -4.67 -21.55
C ASN A 53 6.47 -4.73 -20.44
N THR A 54 6.63 -3.65 -19.66
CA THR A 54 7.63 -3.60 -18.59
C THR A 54 6.97 -3.66 -17.22
N THR A 55 7.59 -4.41 -16.32
CA THR A 55 7.23 -4.42 -14.91
C THR A 55 8.21 -3.53 -14.17
N THR A 56 7.72 -2.49 -13.49
CA THR A 56 8.57 -1.58 -12.72
C THR A 56 7.89 -1.16 -11.43
N PHE A 57 8.70 -0.75 -10.45
CA PHE A 57 8.19 -0.12 -9.24
C PHE A 57 7.83 1.34 -9.54
N GLN A 58 6.63 1.74 -9.12
CA GLN A 58 6.21 3.13 -9.14
C GLN A 58 5.84 3.57 -7.72
N CYS A 59 6.14 4.82 -7.41
CA CYS A 59 5.71 5.41 -6.15
C CYS A 59 4.20 5.68 -6.21
N SER A 60 3.48 5.14 -5.23
CA SER A 60 2.06 5.40 -5.03
C SER A 60 1.82 5.91 -3.62
N TYR A 61 0.82 6.78 -3.49
CA TYR A 61 0.33 7.24 -2.21
C TYR A 61 -1.17 7.00 -2.07
N LEU A 62 -1.62 6.84 -0.83
CA LEU A 62 -3.01 6.63 -0.48
C LEU A 62 -3.37 7.49 0.72
N ASP A 63 -4.46 8.25 0.60
CA ASP A 63 -5.01 9.04 1.69
C ASP A 63 -5.73 8.12 2.69
N LEU A 64 -5.16 7.99 3.90
CA LEU A 64 -5.71 7.10 4.92
C LEU A 64 -7.02 7.62 5.50
N ASN A 65 -7.30 8.93 5.41
CA ASN A 65 -8.57 9.51 5.85
C ASN A 65 -9.76 9.01 5.02
N ALA A 66 -9.51 8.64 3.76
CA ALA A 66 -10.53 8.06 2.90
C ALA A 66 -10.87 6.61 3.27
N CYS A 67 -9.95 5.92 3.95
CA CYS A 67 -10.02 4.48 4.23
C CYS A 67 -10.38 4.17 5.69
N TYR A 68 -10.25 5.12 6.62
CA TYR A 68 -10.44 4.88 8.04
C TYR A 68 -11.22 5.98 8.73
N ALA A 69 -11.90 5.62 9.83
CA ALA A 69 -12.52 6.55 10.76
C ALA A 69 -12.22 6.14 12.21
N LEU A 70 -12.06 7.11 13.10
CA LEU A 70 -11.89 6.84 14.52
C LEU A 70 -13.17 6.28 15.13
N GLY A 71 -13.07 5.17 15.85
CA GLY A 71 -14.17 4.63 16.61
C GLY A 71 -14.56 5.54 17.77
N ALA A 72 -15.86 5.71 18.01
CA ALA A 72 -16.36 6.61 19.05
C ALA A 72 -16.05 6.13 20.48
N THR A 73 -15.78 4.83 20.66
CA THR A 73 -15.66 4.19 21.97
C THR A 73 -14.34 3.47 22.18
N ASP A 74 -13.54 3.31 21.12
CA ASP A 74 -12.25 2.63 21.18
C ASP A 74 -11.17 3.49 20.51
N LYS A 75 -9.95 3.39 21.01
CA LYS A 75 -8.78 4.07 20.43
C LYS A 75 -8.30 3.32 19.17
N LYS A 76 -9.23 3.07 18.24
CA LYS A 76 -9.00 2.29 17.02
C LYS A 76 -9.59 3.00 15.82
N TYR A 77 -8.82 3.02 14.75
CA TYR A 77 -9.28 3.44 13.43
C TYR A 77 -9.90 2.24 12.73
N HIS A 78 -11.22 2.32 12.52
CA HIS A 78 -11.97 1.28 11.84
C HIS A 78 -11.95 1.49 10.34
N PRO A 79 -11.79 0.42 9.54
CA PRO A 79 -11.84 0.52 8.09
C PRO A 79 -13.23 0.97 7.61
N GLN A 80 -13.29 2.01 6.77
CA GLN A 80 -14.55 2.53 6.22
C GLN A 80 -14.39 3.02 4.78
N ARG A 81 -15.31 2.64 3.88
CA ARG A 81 -15.30 3.01 2.43
C ARG A 81 -15.43 4.52 2.16
N ARG A 82 -15.78 5.29 3.19
CA ARG A 82 -15.87 6.74 3.23
C ARG A 82 -15.53 7.13 4.67
N GLY A 83 -14.26 7.00 5.02
CA GLY A 83 -13.79 7.45 6.32
C GLY A 83 -14.15 8.92 6.55
N ASN A 84 -14.47 9.27 7.79
CA ASN A 84 -14.65 10.66 8.21
C ASN A 84 -13.31 11.29 8.67
N GLY A 85 -12.19 10.71 8.23
CA GLY A 85 -10.85 11.14 8.58
C GLY A 85 -10.29 10.49 9.84
N MET A 86 -8.96 10.47 9.90
CA MET A 86 -8.24 10.29 11.15
C MET A 86 -8.24 11.65 11.85
N ASP A 87 -9.02 11.78 12.91
CA ASP A 87 -9.23 13.05 13.60
C ASP A 87 -7.89 13.71 14.02
N TYR A 88 -7.72 14.98 13.64
CA TYR A 88 -6.51 15.78 13.83
C TYR A 88 -6.03 15.80 15.28
N ASP A 89 -6.96 15.78 16.23
CA ASP A 89 -6.63 15.79 17.65
C ASP A 89 -5.92 14.51 18.12
N HIS A 90 -5.90 13.46 17.30
CA HIS A 90 -5.46 12.10 17.67
C HIS A 90 -4.34 11.56 16.76
N VAL A 91 -3.94 12.33 15.74
CA VAL A 91 -2.93 11.98 14.75
C VAL A 91 -1.61 12.69 15.04
N TRP A 92 -0.83 12.12 15.95
CA TRP A 92 0.47 12.65 16.31
C TRP A 92 1.46 11.49 16.44
N ALA A 93 2.70 11.70 15.98
CA ALA A 93 3.78 10.71 16.07
C ALA A 93 3.39 9.29 15.59
N CYS A 94 2.78 9.18 14.41
CA CYS A 94 2.36 7.89 13.87
C CYS A 94 3.56 7.07 13.35
N ARG A 95 3.53 5.76 13.58
CA ARG A 95 4.52 4.80 13.10
C ARG A 95 3.86 3.57 12.52
N LEU A 96 4.52 2.95 11.54
CA LEU A 96 4.13 1.65 11.01
C LEU A 96 4.73 0.55 11.89
N THR A 97 3.94 -0.47 12.16
CA THR A 97 4.39 -1.72 12.76
C THR A 97 4.40 -2.81 11.69
N TYR A 98 5.45 -3.63 11.74
CA TYR A 98 5.72 -4.68 10.78
C TYR A 98 5.57 -6.02 11.48
N SER A 99 4.71 -6.89 10.96
CA SER A 99 4.61 -8.26 11.46
C SER A 99 5.67 -9.14 10.79
N SER A 100 6.58 -9.69 11.59
CA SER A 100 7.71 -10.52 11.13
C SER A 100 7.29 -11.88 10.54
N ASN A 101 6.03 -12.28 10.70
CA ASN A 101 5.59 -13.65 10.46
C ASN A 101 4.93 -13.87 9.11
N ASP A 102 4.91 -12.87 8.23
CA ASP A 102 4.11 -12.96 7.02
C ASP A 102 4.89 -12.68 5.74
N HIS A 103 5.72 -13.66 5.36
CA HIS A 103 6.43 -13.68 4.07
C HIS A 103 5.49 -13.73 2.85
N LYS A 104 4.16 -13.81 3.04
CA LYS A 104 3.14 -13.85 1.99
C LYS A 104 2.29 -12.58 1.91
N LYS A 105 2.48 -11.58 2.77
CA LYS A 105 1.69 -10.34 2.68
C LYS A 105 2.15 -9.48 1.52
N LYS A 106 1.16 -8.99 0.78
CA LYS A 106 1.26 -8.00 -0.31
C LYS A 106 1.84 -6.65 0.17
N LEU A 107 1.69 -6.37 1.47
CA LEU A 107 2.22 -5.20 2.17
C LEU A 107 2.99 -5.65 3.42
N LYS A 108 4.18 -5.08 3.65
CA LYS A 108 5.01 -5.46 4.81
C LYS A 108 4.52 -4.91 6.14
N ALA A 109 3.85 -3.76 6.14
CA ALA A 109 3.26 -3.19 7.36
C ALA A 109 1.93 -3.87 7.66
N SER A 110 1.72 -4.28 8.91
CA SER A 110 0.46 -4.87 9.36
C SER A 110 -0.44 -3.83 9.99
N ASP A 111 0.13 -2.87 10.73
CA ASP A 111 -0.65 -1.90 11.48
C ASP A 111 0.04 -0.53 11.51
N MET A 112 -0.74 0.46 11.93
CA MET A 112 -0.28 1.80 12.26
C MET A 112 -0.61 2.08 13.73
N GLU A 113 0.31 2.74 14.42
CA GLU A 113 0.11 3.25 15.78
C GLU A 113 0.38 4.76 15.80
N CYS A 114 -0.53 5.54 16.37
CA CYS A 114 -0.39 6.97 16.60
C CYS A 114 -0.47 7.26 18.10
N THR A 115 0.28 8.25 18.58
CA THR A 115 0.32 8.63 19.99
C THR A 115 0.14 10.13 20.14
N LYS A 116 -0.89 10.54 20.90
CA LYS A 116 -1.14 11.95 21.19
C LYS A 116 -0.18 12.46 22.29
N PRO A 117 0.64 13.49 22.03
CA PRO A 117 1.48 14.11 23.06
C PRO A 117 0.63 14.60 24.22
N GLY A 118 1.04 14.27 25.45
CA GLY A 118 0.35 14.69 26.67
C GLY A 118 -0.85 13.83 27.08
N GLU A 119 -1.26 12.85 26.28
CA GLU A 119 -2.26 11.86 26.69
C GLU A 119 -1.57 10.62 27.31
N LEU A 120 -1.70 10.46 28.63
CA LEU A 120 -1.20 9.26 29.33
C LEU A 120 -1.99 8.02 28.84
N GLY A 121 -1.35 7.15 28.06
CA GLY A 121 -1.91 5.87 27.63
C GLY A 121 -2.89 5.93 26.45
N GLY A 122 -2.79 6.94 25.57
CA GLY A 122 -3.56 7.02 24.33
C GLY A 122 -2.77 6.59 23.09
N THR A 123 -2.73 5.28 22.82
CA THR A 123 -2.28 4.78 21.51
C THR A 123 -3.50 4.48 20.65
N TYR A 124 -3.55 5.10 19.48
CA TYR A 124 -4.57 4.89 18.47
C TYR A 124 -4.03 3.93 17.42
N THR A 125 -4.75 2.86 17.09
CA THR A 125 -4.24 1.82 16.17
C THR A 125 -5.13 1.61 14.94
N ALA A 126 -4.53 1.23 13.82
CA ALA A 126 -5.23 0.85 12.58
C ALA A 126 -4.63 -0.43 12.00
N ASP A 127 -5.46 -1.44 11.69
CA ASP A 127 -5.02 -2.68 11.01
C ASP A 127 -5.16 -2.53 9.49
N PHE A 128 -4.07 -2.77 8.77
CA PHE A 128 -4.00 -2.65 7.32
C PHE A 128 -4.28 -3.95 6.58
N SER A 129 -4.22 -5.10 7.27
CA SER A 129 -4.05 -6.45 6.70
C SER A 129 -5.13 -6.87 5.70
N ASN A 130 -6.33 -6.29 5.77
CA ASN A 130 -7.47 -6.64 4.89
C ASN A 130 -8.08 -5.42 4.18
N VAL A 131 -7.44 -4.27 4.27
CA VAL A 131 -8.02 -2.98 3.86
C VAL A 131 -7.15 -2.32 2.83
N ILE A 132 -5.86 -2.20 3.15
CA ILE A 132 -4.86 -1.65 2.27
C ILE A 132 -4.38 -2.80 1.38
N GLY A 133 -4.36 -2.55 0.08
CA GLY A 133 -3.87 -3.45 -0.93
C GLY A 133 -2.90 -2.75 -1.86
N ALA A 134 -2.47 -3.50 -2.87
CA ALA A 134 -1.77 -3.01 -4.02
C ALA A 134 -2.46 -3.57 -5.25
N ASP A 135 -2.60 -2.77 -6.30
CA ASP A 135 -3.11 -3.20 -7.59
C ASP A 135 -2.46 -2.36 -8.71
N ILE A 136 -1.89 -3.05 -9.70
CA ILE A 136 -1.26 -2.44 -10.89
C ILE A 136 -0.34 -1.25 -10.57
N GLY A 137 0.54 -1.39 -9.57
CA GLY A 137 1.48 -0.33 -9.19
C GLY A 137 0.90 0.80 -8.31
N PHE A 138 -0.34 0.68 -7.86
CA PHE A 138 -0.97 1.63 -6.94
C PHE A 138 -1.31 0.99 -5.60
N LEU A 139 -1.14 1.75 -4.51
CA LEU A 139 -1.77 1.42 -3.24
C LEU A 139 -3.29 1.51 -3.41
N THR A 140 -4.05 0.64 -2.75
CA THR A 140 -5.50 0.65 -2.83
C THR A 140 -6.14 0.53 -1.46
N CYS A 141 -7.36 1.06 -1.29
CA CYS A 141 -8.24 0.65 -0.20
C CYS A 141 -9.67 0.52 -0.69
N PHE A 142 -10.36 -0.56 -0.30
CA PHE A 142 -11.74 -0.83 -0.72
C PHE A 142 -11.99 -0.72 -2.24
N GLY A 143 -11.01 -1.10 -3.07
CA GLY A 143 -11.09 -0.98 -4.52
C GLY A 143 -10.93 0.44 -5.07
N ARG A 144 -10.58 1.42 -4.24
CA ARG A 144 -10.11 2.74 -4.69
C ARG A 144 -8.60 2.71 -4.82
N ALA A 145 -8.12 3.00 -6.01
CA ALA A 145 -6.70 3.24 -6.21
C ALA A 145 -6.31 4.58 -5.57
N GLY A 146 -5.11 4.58 -5.00
CA GLY A 146 -4.38 5.78 -4.67
C GLY A 146 -3.89 6.48 -5.93
N PHE A 147 -2.87 7.29 -5.76
CA PHE A 147 -2.38 8.18 -6.80
C PHE A 147 -0.86 8.05 -6.91
N LEU A 148 -0.28 8.68 -7.94
CA LEU A 148 1.16 8.75 -8.13
C LEU A 148 1.78 9.78 -7.20
N CYS A 149 2.88 9.43 -6.56
CA CYS A 149 3.62 10.42 -5.77
C CYS A 149 4.00 11.63 -6.66
N PRO A 150 3.90 12.87 -6.15
CA PRO A 150 4.38 14.06 -6.86
C PRO A 150 5.88 13.95 -7.14
N GLU A 151 6.34 14.60 -8.21
CA GLU A 151 7.76 14.60 -8.54
C GLU A 151 8.57 15.35 -7.47
N PRO A 152 9.83 14.95 -7.21
CA PRO A 152 10.72 15.69 -6.31
C PRO A 152 10.87 17.14 -6.77
N GLY A 153 10.39 18.10 -5.98
CA GLY A 153 10.46 19.54 -6.28
C GLY A 153 9.18 20.14 -6.86
N GLU A 154 8.22 19.33 -7.27
CA GLU A 154 6.84 19.80 -7.40
C GLU A 154 6.31 20.14 -6.00
N HIS A 155 5.52 21.21 -5.88
CA HIS A 155 4.76 21.45 -4.66
C HIS A 155 3.79 20.29 -4.48
N SER A 156 4.27 19.28 -3.76
CA SER A 156 3.49 18.17 -3.29
C SER A 156 2.13 18.68 -2.81
N PRO A 157 1.00 18.09 -3.25
CA PRO A 157 -0.29 18.40 -2.65
C PRO A 157 -0.34 17.99 -1.18
N TYR A 158 0.61 17.17 -0.71
CA TYR A 158 0.80 16.89 0.72
C TYR A 158 1.28 18.12 1.42
#